data_AF-A0A934DZM4-F1
#
_entry.id   AF-A0A934DZM4-F1
#
_cell.length_a   1.000
_cell.length_b   1.000
_cell.length_c   1.000
_cell.angle_alpha   90.00
_cell.angle_beta   90.00
_cell.angle_gamma   90.00
#
_symmetry.space_group_name_H-M   'P 1'
#
loop_
_entity.id
_entity.type
_entity.pdbx_description
1 polymer ?
#
loop_
_entity_poly.entity_id
_entity_poly.type
_entity_poly.pdbx_seq_one_letter_code
_entity_poly.pdbx_strand_id
1 'polypeptide(L)'
;MRKAIGLLAVVLVASACTGVIGSGTAKQEMRQVGTFSRLAVSSGLEVDYTVGEPTLVIVSGDDNIVPCIETVVEGDELKIGTEDHTSLMPREPLRVRVQGPALASLAASGGSQVTVATLEVQDFTLTASGGSEVTLTGQCANLLADASGGSELYLQAFSAQTAHLVASGGSEVKAKVTVSAQVDASGGSDITLAGGASIRKTTSGGSEIHVE
;
A
#
# COMPACT_ATOMS: atom_id res chain seq x y z
N MET A 1 23.66 34.51 14.40
CA MET A 1 23.59 33.41 13.42
C MET A 1 22.16 33.34 12.90
N ARG A 2 21.93 33.67 11.63
CA ARG A 2 20.59 33.76 11.03
C ARG A 2 20.13 32.36 10.65
N LYS A 3 19.05 31.86 11.24
CA LYS A 3 18.40 30.61 10.81
C LYS A 3 17.61 30.92 9.54
N ALA A 4 18.10 30.45 8.40
CA ALA A 4 17.34 30.46 7.15
C ALA A 4 16.28 29.36 7.24
N ILE A 5 15.02 29.76 7.31
CA ILE A 5 13.86 28.88 7.16
C ILE A 5 13.71 28.71 5.64
N GLY A 6 14.17 27.57 5.11
CA GLY A 6 13.99 27.22 3.71
C GLY A 6 12.51 26.93 3.45
N LEU A 7 11.85 27.84 2.74
CA LEU A 7 10.51 27.61 2.20
C LEU A 7 10.65 26.60 1.05
N LEU A 8 10.31 25.34 1.29
CA LEU A 8 10.27 24.32 0.24
C LEU A 8 9.08 24.64 -0.67
N ALA A 9 9.37 25.23 -1.84
CA ALA A 9 8.37 25.42 -2.87
C ALA A 9 8.06 24.07 -3.51
N VAL A 10 6.98 23.43 -3.07
CA VAL A 10 6.38 22.32 -3.79
C VAL A 10 5.66 22.94 -5.00
N VAL A 11 6.24 22.76 -6.18
CA VAL A 11 5.56 23.11 -7.43
C VAL A 11 4.55 22.00 -7.71
N LEU A 12 3.31 22.18 -7.25
CA LEU A 12 2.17 21.41 -7.76
C LEU A 12 1.91 21.89 -9.19
N VAL A 13 2.34 21.10 -10.18
CA VAL A 13 1.82 21.21 -11.54
C VAL A 13 0.49 20.44 -11.54
N ALA A 14 -0.58 21.08 -11.09
CA ALA A 14 -1.93 20.54 -11.22
C ALA A 14 -2.35 20.69 -12.69
N SER A 15 -2.15 19.64 -13.47
CA SER A 15 -2.62 19.56 -14.85
C SER A 15 -3.87 18.70 -14.81
N ALA A 16 -5.03 19.30 -15.07
CA ALA A 16 -6.32 18.61 -15.07
C ALA A 16 -6.31 17.42 -16.05
N CYS A 17 -5.96 16.24 -15.56
CA CYS A 17 -5.83 15.02 -16.35
C CYS A 17 -7.20 14.33 -16.41
N THR A 18 -8.15 14.83 -17.22
CA THR A 18 -9.40 14.09 -17.49
C THR A 18 -9.21 13.17 -18.70
N GLY A 19 -9.06 11.87 -18.46
CA GLY A 19 -8.93 10.87 -19.54
C GLY A 19 -7.64 11.01 -20.35
N VAL A 20 -6.53 10.48 -19.84
CA VAL A 20 -5.21 10.57 -20.49
C VAL A 20 -4.84 9.23 -21.13
N ILE A 21 -4.68 9.24 -22.44
CA ILE A 21 -4.17 8.10 -23.21
C ILE A 21 -2.65 8.21 -23.29
N GLY A 22 -1.95 7.13 -22.94
CA GLY A 22 -0.49 7.06 -22.98
C GLY A 22 0.06 7.30 -24.39
N SER A 23 1.17 8.03 -24.47
CA SER A 23 1.85 8.35 -25.73
C SER A 23 2.54 7.13 -26.37
N GLY A 24 2.86 6.10 -25.60
CA GLY A 24 3.76 5.00 -25.96
C GLY A 24 5.25 5.37 -25.86
N THR A 25 5.59 6.51 -25.26
CA THR A 25 6.98 6.93 -25.05
C THR A 25 7.34 6.79 -23.58
N ALA A 26 8.20 5.84 -23.24
CA ALA A 26 8.61 5.60 -21.87
C ALA A 26 9.40 6.78 -21.27
N LYS A 27 9.05 7.15 -20.04
CA LYS A 27 9.75 8.12 -19.20
C LYS A 27 9.92 7.57 -17.79
N GLN A 28 11.02 7.93 -17.15
CA GLN A 28 11.19 7.82 -15.70
C GLN A 28 11.47 9.19 -15.11
N GLU A 29 10.90 9.45 -13.94
CA GLU A 29 11.10 10.70 -13.22
C GLU A 29 11.36 10.43 -11.75
N MET A 30 12.50 10.92 -11.27
CA MET A 30 12.84 10.90 -9.84
C MET A 30 12.12 12.04 -9.12
N ARG A 31 11.34 11.72 -8.09
CA ARG A 31 10.60 12.68 -7.29
C ARG A 31 11.35 12.96 -5.99
N GLN A 32 11.57 14.24 -5.70
CA GLN A 32 12.13 14.68 -4.43
C GLN A 32 10.98 14.85 -3.44
N VAL A 33 10.97 14.03 -2.39
CA VAL A 33 9.93 14.03 -1.36
C VAL A 33 10.55 14.25 0.01
N GLY A 34 9.74 14.69 0.98
CA GLY A 34 10.15 14.75 2.38
C GLY A 34 10.35 13.36 3.00
N THR A 35 10.70 13.34 4.28
CA THR A 35 10.74 12.09 5.07
C THR A 35 9.33 11.58 5.35
N PHE A 36 9.14 10.27 5.33
CA PHE A 36 7.87 9.63 5.65
C PHE A 36 8.14 8.26 6.29
N SER A 37 7.15 7.78 7.03
CA SER A 37 7.11 6.42 7.61
C SER A 37 5.79 5.72 7.32
N ARG A 38 4.83 6.40 6.69
CA ARG A 38 3.57 5.82 6.20
C ARG A 38 3.49 5.96 4.68
N LEU A 39 2.82 5.01 4.05
CA LEU A 39 2.58 5.01 2.61
C LEU A 39 1.08 4.86 2.35
N ALA A 40 0.52 5.73 1.52
CA ALA A 40 -0.84 5.61 1.02
C ALA A 40 -0.82 5.57 -0.52
N VAL A 41 -1.41 4.52 -1.10
CA VAL A 41 -1.47 4.28 -2.54
C VAL A 41 -2.93 4.19 -2.97
N SER A 42 -3.26 4.81 -4.10
CA SER A 42 -4.60 4.81 -4.67
C SER A 42 -4.57 4.74 -6.20
N SER A 43 -5.75 4.79 -6.82
CA SER A 43 -5.92 5.09 -8.25
C SER A 43 -5.32 4.06 -9.22
N GLY A 44 -5.36 2.78 -8.86
CA GLY A 44 -4.97 1.68 -9.75
C GLY A 44 -3.47 1.58 -10.03
N LEU A 45 -2.65 2.22 -9.20
CA LEU A 45 -1.20 2.25 -9.39
C LEU A 45 -0.52 0.98 -8.88
N GLU A 46 0.54 0.56 -9.59
CA GLU A 46 1.48 -0.45 -9.12
C GLU A 46 2.65 0.21 -8.37
N VAL A 47 2.89 -0.19 -7.13
CA VAL A 47 3.92 0.37 -6.26
C VAL A 47 4.78 -0.72 -5.64
N ASP A 48 6.09 -0.58 -5.80
CA ASP A 48 7.09 -1.40 -5.11
C ASP A 48 7.75 -0.57 -4.01
N TYR A 49 7.69 -1.06 -2.76
CA TYR A 49 8.41 -0.48 -1.63
C TYR A 49 9.55 -1.39 -1.16
N THR A 50 10.74 -0.80 -0.97
CA THR A 50 11.90 -1.46 -0.39
C THR A 50 12.44 -0.66 0.81
N VAL A 51 12.76 -1.35 1.90
CA VAL A 51 13.45 -0.73 3.03
C VAL A 51 14.90 -0.43 2.65
N GLY A 52 15.33 0.81 2.79
CA GLY A 52 16.71 1.21 2.51
C GLY A 52 16.93 2.72 2.52
N GLU A 53 18.20 3.11 2.58
CA GLU A 53 18.65 4.48 2.42
C GLU A 53 19.52 4.61 1.15
N PRO A 54 19.49 5.76 0.45
CA PRO A 54 18.69 6.95 0.74
C PRO A 54 17.20 6.78 0.39
N THR A 55 16.35 7.71 0.83
CA THR A 55 14.96 7.80 0.35
C THR A 55 14.95 8.07 -1.16
N LEU A 56 14.16 7.31 -1.91
CA LEU A 56 14.07 7.39 -3.36
C LEU A 56 12.63 7.16 -3.81
N VAL A 57 12.11 8.03 -4.67
CA VAL A 57 10.82 7.84 -5.34
C VAL A 57 11.03 7.98 -6.84
N ILE A 58 10.72 6.95 -7.62
CA ILE A 58 10.83 6.95 -9.08
C ILE A 58 9.49 6.57 -9.68
N VAL A 59 8.91 7.47 -10.47
CA VAL A 59 7.70 7.22 -11.25
C VAL A 59 8.11 6.84 -12.67
N SER A 60 7.58 5.73 -13.19
CA SER A 60 7.83 5.23 -14.55
C SER A 60 6.50 5.04 -15.29
N GLY A 61 6.47 5.33 -16.59
CA GLY A 61 5.29 5.17 -17.45
C GLY A 61 5.42 5.99 -18.73
N ASP A 62 4.31 6.25 -19.42
CA ASP A 62 4.30 7.16 -20.57
C ASP A 62 4.72 8.59 -20.17
N ASP A 63 5.47 9.27 -21.02
CA ASP A 63 5.99 10.62 -20.78
C ASP A 63 4.91 11.68 -20.48
N ASN A 64 3.72 11.50 -21.04
CA ASN A 64 2.54 12.33 -20.82
C ASN A 64 1.69 11.90 -19.60
N ILE A 65 1.89 10.70 -19.06
CA ILE A 65 1.18 10.20 -17.87
C ILE A 65 2.01 10.36 -16.61
N VAL A 66 3.33 10.15 -16.66
CA VAL A 66 4.24 10.32 -15.51
C VAL A 66 3.99 11.63 -14.74
N PRO A 67 3.74 12.79 -15.41
CA PRO A 67 3.40 14.03 -14.72
C PRO A 67 2.07 14.04 -13.98
N CYS A 68 1.07 13.23 -14.40
CA CYS A 68 -0.24 13.13 -13.73
C CYS A 68 -0.19 12.31 -12.43
N ILE A 69 0.94 11.65 -12.11
CA ILE A 69 1.10 10.89 -10.86
C ILE A 69 1.57 11.83 -9.75
N GLU A 70 0.72 11.97 -8.74
CA GLU A 70 0.99 12.78 -7.55
C GLU A 70 1.83 12.00 -6.55
N THR A 71 2.83 12.67 -5.98
CA THR A 71 3.70 12.12 -4.92
C THR A 71 3.91 13.22 -3.88
N VAL A 72 3.08 13.23 -2.83
CA VAL A 72 3.04 14.31 -1.84
C VAL A 72 3.21 13.73 -0.45
N VAL A 73 4.05 14.34 0.37
CA VAL A 73 4.17 14.00 1.79
C VAL A 73 3.30 14.93 2.61
N GLU A 74 2.31 14.38 3.31
CA GLU A 74 1.46 15.10 4.27
C GLU A 74 1.72 14.58 5.68
N GLY A 75 2.34 15.41 6.52
CA GLY A 75 2.88 14.96 7.81
C GLY A 75 4.04 13.99 7.59
N ASP A 76 3.84 12.72 7.95
CA ASP A 76 4.76 11.59 7.81
C ASP A 76 4.24 10.50 6.85
N GLU A 77 3.23 10.82 6.04
CA GLU A 77 2.66 9.91 5.04
C GLU A 77 2.97 10.37 3.63
N LEU A 78 3.63 9.51 2.85
CA LEU A 78 3.75 9.67 1.42
C LEU A 78 2.46 9.17 0.76
N LYS A 79 1.75 10.07 0.10
CA LYS A 79 0.56 9.80 -0.71
C LYS A 79 0.96 9.68 -2.17
N ILE A 80 0.57 8.58 -2.80
CA ILE A 80 0.81 8.27 -4.21
C ILE A 80 -0.54 7.98 -4.87
N GLY A 81 -0.86 8.74 -5.91
CA GLY A 81 -2.16 8.66 -6.57
C GLY A 81 -2.21 9.54 -7.80
N THR A 82 -3.42 9.90 -8.18
CA THR A 82 -3.71 10.87 -9.24
C THR A 82 -4.69 11.91 -8.70
N GLU A 83 -4.87 13.01 -9.42
CA GLU A 83 -6.00 13.91 -9.18
C GLU A 83 -7.34 13.15 -9.21
N ASP A 84 -8.33 13.65 -8.46
CA ASP A 84 -9.68 13.08 -8.43
C ASP A 84 -10.28 13.01 -9.84
N HIS A 85 -10.94 11.89 -10.14
CA HIS A 85 -11.59 11.63 -11.44
C HIS A 85 -10.65 11.56 -12.65
N THR A 86 -9.34 11.39 -12.43
CA THR A 86 -8.40 11.08 -13.51
C THR A 86 -8.53 9.63 -13.97
N SER A 87 -8.83 9.42 -15.25
CA SER A 87 -8.77 8.12 -15.91
C SER A 87 -7.49 8.03 -16.73
N LEU A 88 -6.64 7.04 -16.46
CA LEU A 88 -5.41 6.80 -17.19
C LEU A 88 -5.53 5.54 -18.07
N MET A 89 -5.05 5.64 -19.30
CA MET A 89 -4.94 4.52 -20.24
C MET A 89 -3.47 4.38 -20.68
N PRO A 90 -2.60 3.91 -19.78
CA PRO A 90 -1.17 3.80 -20.06
C PRO A 90 -0.90 2.81 -21.21
N ARG A 91 0.14 3.10 -22.00
CA ARG A 91 0.65 2.18 -23.04
C ARG A 91 2.01 1.60 -22.65
N GLU A 92 2.69 2.24 -21.71
CA GLU A 92 3.86 1.73 -21.02
C GLU A 92 3.51 1.30 -19.58
N PRO A 93 4.25 0.36 -18.97
CA PRO A 93 4.02 -0.01 -17.57
C PRO A 93 4.10 1.19 -16.63
N LEU A 94 2.98 1.52 -15.97
CA LEU A 94 2.87 2.61 -15.01
C LEU A 94 3.18 2.09 -13.60
N ARG A 95 4.34 2.47 -13.07
CA ARG A 95 4.85 1.95 -11.79
C ARG A 95 5.56 3.00 -10.98
N VAL A 96 5.42 2.94 -9.66
CA VAL A 96 6.20 3.77 -8.72
C VAL A 96 7.10 2.89 -7.86
N ARG A 97 8.40 3.14 -7.91
CA ARG A 97 9.38 2.51 -7.01
C ARG A 97 9.67 3.46 -5.86
N VAL A 98 9.51 2.98 -4.64
CA VAL A 98 9.70 3.72 -3.40
C VAL A 98 10.76 3.00 -2.56
N GLN A 99 11.73 3.77 -2.07
CA GLN A 99 12.70 3.32 -1.08
C GLN A 99 12.67 4.28 0.10
N GLY A 100 12.65 3.74 1.31
CA GLY A 100 12.68 4.54 2.53
C GLY A 100 13.25 3.76 3.72
N PRO A 101 13.74 4.46 4.76
CA PRO A 101 14.45 3.82 5.87
C PRO A 101 13.56 2.92 6.73
N ALA A 102 12.25 3.19 6.79
CA ALA A 102 11.28 2.43 7.58
C ALA A 102 9.86 2.62 7.05
N LEU A 103 8.99 1.65 7.31
CA LEU A 103 7.57 1.71 6.99
C LEU A 103 6.75 1.15 8.15
N ALA A 104 5.93 2.00 8.77
CA ALA A 104 5.08 1.68 9.91
C ALA A 104 3.63 1.40 9.50
N SER A 105 3.18 1.94 8.37
CA SER A 105 1.86 1.62 7.84
C SER A 105 1.77 1.72 6.32
N LEU A 106 0.82 0.97 5.77
CA LEU A 106 0.44 0.98 4.37
C LEU A 106 -1.09 1.07 4.23
N ALA A 107 -1.56 2.04 3.45
CA ALA A 107 -2.93 2.11 2.97
C ALA A 107 -2.97 1.90 1.45
N ALA A 108 -3.79 0.95 0.98
CA ALA A 108 -3.99 0.64 -0.42
C ALA A 108 -5.48 0.75 -0.79
N SER A 109 -5.80 1.34 -1.93
CA SER A 109 -7.17 1.60 -2.34
C SER A 109 -7.34 1.72 -3.86
N GLY A 110 -8.58 1.64 -4.34
CA GLY A 110 -8.93 1.98 -5.72
C GLY A 110 -8.21 1.12 -6.75
N GLY A 111 -8.13 -0.20 -6.52
CA GLY A 111 -7.48 -1.14 -7.43
C GLY A 111 -5.96 -1.08 -7.46
N SER A 112 -5.32 -0.39 -6.51
CA SER A 112 -3.86 -0.34 -6.44
C SER A 112 -3.24 -1.71 -6.15
N GLN A 113 -2.05 -1.96 -6.69
CA GLN A 113 -1.24 -3.14 -6.38
C GLN A 113 0.03 -2.70 -5.67
N VAL A 114 0.26 -3.19 -4.45
CA VAL A 114 1.42 -2.78 -3.64
C VAL A 114 2.22 -3.98 -3.21
N THR A 115 3.52 -3.98 -3.53
CA THR A 115 4.47 -4.99 -3.08
C THR A 115 5.47 -4.38 -2.11
N VAL A 116 5.64 -4.99 -0.94
CA VAL A 116 6.67 -4.59 0.04
C VAL A 116 7.58 -5.78 0.32
N ALA A 117 8.86 -5.61 0.00
CA ALA A 117 9.85 -6.66 0.17
C ALA A 117 10.63 -6.49 1.49
N THR A 118 10.85 -7.60 2.21
CA THR A 118 11.78 -7.70 3.34
C THR A 118 11.54 -6.68 4.46
N LEU A 119 10.27 -6.45 4.83
CA LEU A 119 9.92 -5.53 5.90
C LEU A 119 10.16 -6.18 7.27
N GLU A 120 10.97 -5.54 8.12
CA GLU A 120 11.15 -5.91 9.52
C GLU A 120 10.72 -4.74 10.41
N VAL A 121 9.68 -4.95 11.23
CA VAL A 121 9.10 -3.88 12.04
C VAL A 121 8.46 -4.43 13.31
N GLN A 122 8.39 -3.63 14.38
CA GLN A 122 7.71 -4.04 15.61
C GLN A 122 6.19 -4.07 15.40
N ASP A 123 5.61 -2.93 15.03
CA ASP A 123 4.18 -2.74 14.84
C ASP A 123 3.90 -2.32 13.39
N PHE A 124 2.97 -2.99 12.73
CA PHE A 124 2.58 -2.67 11.37
C PHE A 124 1.07 -2.55 11.22
N THR A 125 0.62 -1.47 10.58
CA THR A 125 -0.79 -1.27 10.23
C THR A 125 -0.98 -1.33 8.73
N LEU A 126 -1.88 -2.19 8.27
CA LEU A 126 -2.24 -2.39 6.87
C LEU A 126 -3.73 -2.16 6.68
N THR A 127 -4.12 -1.27 5.77
CA THR A 127 -5.52 -1.08 5.37
C THR A 127 -5.65 -1.22 3.86
N ALA A 128 -6.55 -2.08 3.39
CA ALA A 128 -6.80 -2.32 1.98
C ALA A 128 -8.30 -2.24 1.66
N SER A 129 -8.63 -1.60 0.54
CA SER A 129 -10.02 -1.37 0.14
C SER A 129 -10.18 -1.23 -1.37
N GLY A 130 -11.43 -1.31 -1.86
CA GLY A 130 -11.76 -0.97 -3.26
C GLY A 130 -11.01 -1.82 -4.29
N GLY A 131 -10.91 -3.13 -4.07
CA GLY A 131 -10.25 -4.06 -5.00
C GLY A 131 -8.72 -3.96 -5.05
N SER A 132 -8.08 -3.36 -4.04
CA SER A 132 -6.62 -3.30 -3.98
C SER A 132 -5.99 -4.66 -3.66
N GLU A 133 -4.80 -4.92 -4.19
CA GLU A 133 -3.98 -6.08 -3.87
C GLU A 133 -2.71 -5.65 -3.12
N VAL A 134 -2.37 -6.34 -2.04
CA VAL A 134 -1.14 -6.08 -1.29
C VAL A 134 -0.38 -7.37 -1.02
N THR A 135 0.91 -7.38 -1.38
CA THR A 135 1.84 -8.47 -1.07
C THR A 135 2.93 -7.97 -0.14
N LEU A 136 3.06 -8.61 1.04
CA LEU A 136 4.13 -8.31 2.00
C LEU A 136 5.05 -9.52 2.20
N THR A 137 6.34 -9.26 2.37
CA THR A 137 7.31 -10.26 2.83
C THR A 137 8.14 -9.71 3.98
N GLY A 138 8.59 -10.58 4.89
CA GLY A 138 9.37 -10.21 6.08
C GLY A 138 8.71 -10.65 7.38
N GLN A 139 8.74 -9.81 8.41
CA GLN A 139 8.20 -10.14 9.73
C GLN A 139 7.82 -8.92 10.56
N CYS A 140 6.86 -9.11 11.47
CA CYS A 140 6.58 -8.16 12.53
C CYS A 140 6.20 -8.82 13.85
N ALA A 141 6.24 -8.04 14.94
CA ALA A 141 5.70 -8.52 16.21
C ALA A 141 4.18 -8.39 16.24
N ASN A 142 3.64 -7.23 15.86
CA ASN A 142 2.20 -6.94 15.95
C ASN A 142 1.68 -6.44 14.60
N LEU A 143 0.70 -7.14 14.05
CA LEU A 143 0.02 -6.78 12.81
C LEU A 143 -1.42 -6.35 13.10
N LEU A 144 -1.82 -5.19 12.60
CA LEU A 144 -3.23 -4.82 12.41
C LEU A 144 -3.50 -4.78 10.91
N ALA A 145 -4.38 -5.63 10.41
CA ALA A 145 -4.75 -5.67 9.00
C ALA A 145 -6.26 -5.56 8.82
N ASP A 146 -6.71 -4.56 8.05
CA ASP A 146 -8.11 -4.34 7.70
C ASP A 146 -8.27 -4.44 6.18
N ALA A 147 -9.13 -5.36 5.74
CA ALA A 147 -9.44 -5.65 4.34
C ALA A 147 -10.94 -5.46 4.07
N SER A 148 -11.28 -4.69 3.04
CA SER A 148 -12.67 -4.42 2.67
C SER A 148 -12.86 -4.23 1.16
N GLY A 149 -14.11 -4.18 0.69
CA GLY A 149 -14.44 -3.77 -0.68
C GLY A 149 -13.81 -4.63 -1.79
N GLY A 150 -13.55 -5.91 -1.53
CA GLY A 150 -12.96 -6.84 -2.49
C GLY A 150 -11.43 -6.83 -2.56
N SER A 151 -10.75 -6.29 -1.56
CA SER A 151 -9.29 -6.29 -1.50
C SER A 151 -8.70 -7.67 -1.23
N GLU A 152 -7.48 -7.90 -1.70
CA GLU A 152 -6.73 -9.13 -1.50
C GLU A 152 -5.42 -8.85 -0.75
N LEU A 153 -5.18 -9.55 0.36
CA LEU A 153 -3.99 -9.43 1.19
C LEU A 153 -3.18 -10.73 1.18
N TYR A 154 -2.00 -10.70 0.57
CA TYR A 154 -1.05 -11.82 0.48
C TYR A 154 0.11 -11.65 1.47
N LEU A 155 -0.09 -12.16 2.69
CA LEU A 155 0.80 -12.00 3.85
C LEU A 155 1.42 -13.33 4.31
N GLN A 156 1.35 -14.40 3.51
CA GLN A 156 1.87 -15.73 3.87
C GLN A 156 3.39 -15.74 4.06
N ALA A 157 4.10 -14.86 3.35
CA ALA A 157 5.53 -14.63 3.47
C ALA A 157 5.90 -13.50 4.45
N PHE A 158 4.92 -12.95 5.17
CA PHE A 158 5.10 -11.94 6.20
C PHE A 158 4.69 -12.50 7.56
N SER A 159 5.67 -12.95 8.34
CA SER A 159 5.41 -13.64 9.60
C SER A 159 5.13 -12.66 10.73
N ALA A 160 3.89 -12.61 11.23
CA ALA A 160 3.53 -11.86 12.43
C ALA A 160 3.59 -12.75 13.69
N GLN A 161 3.96 -12.19 14.84
CA GLN A 161 3.80 -12.90 16.12
C GLN A 161 2.34 -12.83 16.58
N THR A 162 1.81 -11.62 16.69
CA THR A 162 0.41 -11.36 16.99
C THR A 162 -0.27 -10.62 15.85
N ALA A 163 -1.55 -10.89 15.64
CA ALA A 163 -2.32 -10.18 14.62
C ALA A 163 -3.76 -9.91 15.05
N HIS A 164 -4.29 -8.76 14.64
CA HIS A 164 -5.72 -8.50 14.51
C HIS A 164 -6.04 -8.38 13.02
N LEU A 165 -6.79 -9.35 12.51
CA LEU A 165 -7.20 -9.42 11.11
C LEU A 165 -8.70 -9.11 11.03
N VAL A 166 -9.06 -8.07 10.29
CA VAL A 166 -10.44 -7.70 10.01
C VAL A 166 -10.68 -7.84 8.51
N ALA A 167 -11.69 -8.61 8.13
CA ALA A 167 -12.08 -8.77 6.73
C ALA A 167 -13.59 -8.56 6.56
N SER A 168 -13.97 -7.80 5.54
CA SER A 168 -15.36 -7.46 5.27
C SER A 168 -15.65 -7.29 3.77
N GLY A 169 -16.92 -7.34 3.39
CA GLY A 169 -17.29 -7.32 1.98
C GLY A 169 -16.89 -8.64 1.30
N GLY A 170 -16.23 -8.59 0.14
CA GLY A 170 -15.73 -9.77 -0.58
C GLY A 170 -14.20 -9.87 -0.56
N SER A 171 -13.56 -9.46 0.53
CA SER A 171 -12.10 -9.44 0.64
C SER A 171 -11.50 -10.81 0.93
N GLU A 172 -10.28 -11.07 0.46
CA GLU A 172 -9.50 -12.26 0.80
C GLU A 172 -8.24 -11.87 1.61
N VAL A 173 -7.96 -12.61 2.69
CA VAL A 173 -6.75 -12.41 3.51
C VAL A 173 -6.04 -13.74 3.71
N LYS A 174 -4.79 -13.86 3.25
CA LYS A 174 -3.92 -15.01 3.49
C LYS A 174 -2.75 -14.60 4.37
N ALA A 175 -2.72 -15.03 5.63
CA ALA A 175 -1.74 -14.55 6.62
C ALA A 175 -1.02 -15.67 7.36
N LYS A 176 0.18 -15.37 7.86
CA LYS A 176 0.95 -16.26 8.74
C LYS A 176 1.17 -15.60 10.11
N VAL A 177 0.64 -16.22 11.17
CA VAL A 177 0.71 -15.72 12.55
C VAL A 177 1.17 -16.84 13.48
N THR A 178 2.11 -16.54 14.38
CA THR A 178 2.85 -17.56 15.14
C THR A 178 2.54 -17.66 16.63
N VAL A 179 1.95 -16.62 17.24
CA VAL A 179 1.65 -16.61 18.70
C VAL A 179 0.14 -16.49 18.95
N SER A 180 -0.50 -15.40 18.53
CA SER A 180 -1.94 -15.19 18.77
C SER A 180 -2.60 -14.35 17.69
N ALA A 181 -3.81 -14.75 17.28
CA ALA A 181 -4.60 -13.98 16.31
C ALA A 181 -6.01 -13.70 16.83
N GLN A 182 -6.45 -12.45 16.73
CA GLN A 182 -7.86 -12.09 16.71
C GLN A 182 -8.29 -11.93 15.25
N VAL A 183 -9.36 -12.61 14.85
CA VAL A 183 -9.82 -12.64 13.47
C VAL A 183 -11.31 -12.34 13.42
N ASP A 184 -11.68 -11.22 12.82
CA ASP A 184 -13.06 -10.77 12.67
C ASP A 184 -13.42 -10.74 11.18
N ALA A 185 -14.30 -11.65 10.75
CA ALA A 185 -14.72 -11.79 9.36
C ALA A 185 -16.23 -11.55 9.21
N SER A 186 -16.63 -10.83 8.15
CA SER A 186 -18.03 -10.51 7.89
C SER A 186 -18.34 -10.36 6.39
N GLY A 187 -19.62 -10.45 6.02
CA GLY A 187 -20.02 -10.35 4.61
C GLY A 187 -19.76 -11.66 3.86
N GLY A 188 -18.99 -11.62 2.79
CA GLY A 188 -18.52 -12.79 2.02
C GLY A 188 -16.99 -12.82 1.95
N SER A 189 -16.33 -12.43 3.04
CA SER A 189 -14.87 -12.39 3.13
C SER A 189 -14.28 -13.75 3.49
N ASP A 190 -13.10 -14.05 2.96
CA ASP A 190 -12.38 -15.29 3.25
C ASP A 190 -11.02 -15.00 3.90
N ILE A 191 -10.73 -15.69 5.00
CA ILE A 191 -9.46 -15.56 5.69
C ILE A 191 -8.81 -16.94 5.81
N THR A 192 -7.58 -17.06 5.32
CA THR A 192 -6.71 -18.23 5.54
C THR A 192 -5.57 -17.86 6.46
N LEU A 193 -5.43 -18.60 7.55
CA LEU A 193 -4.44 -18.34 8.60
C LEU A 193 -3.53 -19.55 8.81
N ALA A 194 -2.23 -19.36 8.61
CA ALA A 194 -1.19 -20.35 8.88
C ALA A 194 -0.34 -19.95 10.10
N GLY A 195 0.53 -20.86 10.56
CA GLY A 195 1.58 -20.55 11.54
C GLY A 195 1.33 -21.01 12.98
N GLY A 196 0.17 -21.61 13.27
CA GLY A 196 -0.09 -22.31 14.55
C GLY A 196 -0.39 -21.41 15.75
N ALA A 197 -0.78 -20.16 15.53
CA ALA A 197 -1.18 -19.24 16.60
C ALA A 197 -2.40 -19.71 17.41
N SER A 198 -2.55 -19.20 18.64
CA SER A 198 -3.81 -19.26 19.38
C SER A 198 -4.83 -18.29 18.77
N ILE A 199 -6.00 -18.78 18.36
CA ILE A 199 -6.95 -18.00 17.55
C ILE A 199 -8.24 -17.73 18.31
N ARG A 200 -8.65 -16.45 18.35
CA ARG A 200 -10.01 -16.02 18.66
C ARG A 200 -10.65 -15.54 17.36
N LYS A 201 -11.79 -16.12 17.01
CA LYS A 201 -12.47 -15.82 15.75
C LYS A 201 -13.92 -15.39 15.96
N THR A 202 -14.32 -14.37 15.22
CA THR A 202 -15.71 -13.91 15.10
C THR A 202 -16.07 -13.96 13.63
N THR A 203 -17.16 -14.63 13.30
CA THR A 203 -17.68 -14.68 11.92
C THR A 203 -19.14 -14.27 11.89
N SER A 204 -19.54 -13.61 10.81
CA SER A 204 -20.94 -13.26 10.55
C SER A 204 -21.21 -13.16 9.05
N GLY A 205 -22.46 -13.38 8.63
CA GLY A 205 -22.78 -13.48 7.20
C GLY A 205 -22.25 -14.78 6.59
N GLY A 206 -21.79 -14.71 5.34
CA GLY A 206 -21.21 -15.83 4.58
C GLY A 206 -19.68 -15.88 4.60
N SER A 207 -19.03 -15.28 5.60
CA SER A 207 -17.57 -15.27 5.71
C SER A 207 -17.00 -16.63 6.13
N GLU A 208 -15.84 -17.01 5.58
CA GLU A 208 -15.11 -18.22 5.97
C GLU A 208 -13.76 -17.89 6.63
N ILE A 209 -13.38 -18.66 7.66
CA ILE A 209 -12.06 -18.61 8.28
C ILE A 209 -11.47 -20.02 8.26
N HIS A 210 -10.45 -20.22 7.45
CA HIS A 210 -9.65 -21.43 7.35
C HIS A 210 -8.36 -21.30 8.17
N VAL A 211 -8.01 -22.35 8.92
CA VAL A 211 -6.78 -22.41 9.72
C VAL A 211 -6.01 -23.64 9.29
N GLU A 212 -4.75 -23.45 8.89
CA GLU A 212 -3.81 -24.50 8.47
C GLU A 212 -3.04 -25.14 9.64
#